data_AF-A0A1Q5G6D5-F1
#
_entry.id   AF-A0A1Q5G6D5-F1
#
_cell.length_a   1.000
_cell.length_b   1.000
_cell.length_c   1.000
_cell.angle_alpha   90.00
_cell.angle_beta   90.00
_cell.angle_gamma   90.00
#
_symmetry.space_group_name_H-M   'P 1'
#
loop_
_entity.id
_entity.type
_entity.pdbx_description
1 polymer ?
#
loop_
_entity_poly.entity_id
_entity_poly.type
_entity_poly.pdbx_seq_one_letter_code
_entity_poly.pdbx_strand_id
1 'polypeptide(L)'
;MDVPALLEAASLLVPEKTATENDITVNDVWEYLVHDEWEVALGLLEELGDAGPLPLGFWEALAAAAEQLGQEASAAWCHWRCFEVRHGTIRADLTLRPAAEARRGTPIPGRGVLRPMWDIGNRREGGGPALDIARLWVEFTPLLEPGGRAPVRLAPLDPARWRRLRPGRVITLYEDRTAAGTAVVLEVTPLPGARAG
;
A
#
# COMPACT_ATOMS: atom_id res chain seq x y z
N MET A 1 -0.82 -22.86 -11.77
CA MET A 1 0.19 -22.19 -12.59
C MET A 1 1.46 -22.17 -11.77
N ASP A 2 2.57 -22.59 -12.35
CA ASP A 2 3.87 -22.57 -11.71
C ASP A 2 4.47 -21.15 -11.74
N VAL A 3 5.58 -20.96 -11.00
CA VAL A 3 6.24 -19.65 -10.87
C VAL A 3 6.61 -19.04 -12.22
N PRO A 4 7.26 -19.76 -13.16
CA PRO A 4 7.64 -19.18 -14.45
C PRO A 4 6.43 -18.63 -15.22
N ALA A 5 5.37 -19.43 -15.38
CA ALA A 5 4.19 -19.01 -16.13
C ALA A 5 3.48 -17.81 -15.48
N LEU A 6 3.52 -17.68 -14.15
CA LEU A 6 2.99 -16.50 -13.44
C LEU A 6 3.81 -15.24 -13.76
N LEU A 7 5.14 -15.34 -13.70
CA LEU A 7 6.04 -14.21 -13.98
C LEU A 7 5.98 -13.81 -15.45
N GLU A 8 5.95 -14.78 -16.38
CA GLU A 8 5.75 -14.52 -17.82
C GLU A 8 4.42 -13.80 -18.09
N ALA A 9 3.32 -14.28 -17.49
CA ALA A 9 2.02 -13.65 -17.62
C ALA A 9 2.02 -12.21 -17.10
N ALA A 10 2.74 -11.94 -16.01
CA ALA A 10 2.89 -10.59 -15.49
C ALA A 10 3.73 -9.70 -16.42
N SER A 11 4.85 -10.20 -16.94
CA SER A 11 5.70 -9.47 -17.89
C SER A 11 4.93 -9.01 -19.13
N LEU A 12 4.04 -9.87 -19.65
CA LEU A 12 3.18 -9.53 -20.80
C LEU A 12 2.19 -8.37 -20.53
N LEU A 13 1.93 -8.04 -19.26
CA LEU A 13 1.05 -6.95 -18.86
C LEU A 13 1.81 -5.63 -18.63
N VAL A 14 3.14 -5.64 -18.71
CA VAL A 14 3.97 -4.44 -18.63
C VAL A 14 4.03 -3.77 -20.00
N PRO A 15 3.64 -2.49 -20.14
CA PRO A 15 3.80 -1.77 -21.39
C PRO A 15 5.29 -1.69 -21.80
N GLU A 16 5.60 -1.92 -23.08
CA GLU A 16 6.99 -1.93 -23.59
C GLU A 16 7.76 -0.63 -23.32
N LYS A 17 7.05 0.50 -23.21
CA LYS A 17 7.64 1.83 -22.95
C LYS A 17 7.88 2.11 -21.47
N THR A 18 7.49 1.21 -20.58
CA THR A 18 7.73 1.37 -19.14
C THR A 18 9.20 1.11 -18.88
N ALA A 19 9.86 2.10 -18.31
CA ALA A 19 11.20 1.98 -17.75
C ALA A 19 11.17 2.54 -16.32
N THR A 20 11.92 1.92 -15.41
CA THR A 20 12.12 2.46 -14.05
C THR A 20 13.09 3.64 -14.10
N GLU A 21 13.30 4.32 -12.97
CA GLU A 21 14.31 5.39 -12.87
C GLU A 21 15.75 4.90 -13.12
N ASN A 22 15.98 3.58 -13.00
CA ASN A 22 17.26 2.92 -13.25
C ASN A 22 17.37 2.36 -14.68
N ASP A 23 16.51 2.80 -15.59
CA ASP A 23 16.42 2.31 -16.98
C ASP A 23 16.10 0.80 -17.10
N ILE A 24 15.55 0.18 -16.05
CA ILE A 24 15.10 -1.22 -16.07
C ILE A 24 13.82 -1.32 -16.89
N THR A 25 13.77 -2.30 -17.78
CA THR A 25 12.66 -2.58 -18.69
C THR A 25 12.15 -4.00 -18.52
N VAL A 26 11.04 -4.32 -19.18
CA VAL A 26 10.53 -5.70 -19.24
C VAL A 26 11.52 -6.66 -19.92
N ASN A 27 12.43 -6.17 -20.77
CA ASN A 27 13.43 -7.02 -21.42
C ASN A 27 14.43 -7.59 -20.40
N ASP A 28 14.83 -6.77 -19.42
CA ASP A 28 15.71 -7.22 -18.35
C ASP A 28 15.05 -8.36 -17.56
N VAL A 29 13.74 -8.26 -17.29
CA VAL A 29 12.97 -9.35 -16.66
C VAL A 29 13.05 -10.64 -17.47
N TRP A 30 12.89 -10.57 -18.80
CA TRP A 30 12.96 -11.74 -19.67
C TRP A 30 14.33 -12.42 -19.63
N GLU A 31 15.42 -11.67 -19.52
CA GLU A 31 16.77 -12.23 -19.38
C GLU A 31 16.88 -13.10 -18.12
N TYR A 32 16.39 -12.60 -16.97
CA TYR A 32 16.40 -13.37 -15.72
C TYR A 32 15.47 -14.57 -15.74
N LEU A 33 14.30 -14.48 -16.40
CA LEU A 33 13.39 -15.61 -16.54
C LEU A 33 14.00 -16.75 -17.34
N VAL A 34 14.74 -16.45 -18.42
CA VAL A 34 15.45 -17.46 -19.23
C VAL A 34 16.55 -18.18 -18.44
N HIS A 35 17.10 -17.53 -17.41
CA HIS A 35 18.15 -18.06 -16.55
C HIS A 35 17.64 -18.71 -15.25
N ASP A 36 16.32 -18.91 -15.12
CA ASP A 36 15.67 -19.43 -13.91
C ASP A 36 15.91 -18.58 -12.64
N GLU A 37 16.24 -17.29 -12.80
CA GLU A 37 16.46 -16.36 -11.70
C GLU A 37 15.13 -15.70 -11.27
N TRP A 38 14.19 -16.51 -10.80
CA TRP A 38 12.79 -16.10 -10.58
C TRP A 38 12.61 -15.07 -9.46
N GLU A 39 13.40 -15.13 -8.38
CA GLU A 39 13.35 -14.13 -7.31
C GLU A 39 13.84 -12.75 -7.79
N VAL A 40 14.82 -12.72 -8.69
CA VAL A 40 15.31 -11.48 -9.30
C VAL A 40 14.26 -10.93 -10.25
N ALA A 41 13.71 -11.77 -11.13
CA ALA A 41 12.63 -11.38 -12.03
C ALA A 41 11.40 -10.84 -11.28
N LEU A 42 11.02 -11.45 -10.16
CA LEU A 42 9.96 -10.94 -9.28
C LEU A 42 10.27 -9.53 -8.78
N GLY A 43 11.47 -9.30 -8.25
CA GLY A 43 11.87 -7.98 -7.73
C GLY A 43 11.87 -6.89 -8.80
N LEU A 44 12.34 -7.22 -10.01
CA LEU A 44 12.31 -6.28 -11.15
C LEU A 44 10.88 -5.94 -11.58
N LEU A 45 9.98 -6.92 -11.60
CA LEU A 45 8.56 -6.68 -11.88
C LEU A 45 7.92 -5.80 -10.80
N GLU A 46 8.26 -5.98 -9.52
CA GLU A 46 7.79 -5.09 -8.45
C GLU A 46 8.23 -3.64 -8.70
N GLU A 47 9.49 -3.42 -9.09
CA GLU A 47 10.02 -2.08 -9.40
C GLU A 47 9.31 -1.45 -10.62
N LEU A 48 9.09 -2.23 -11.68
CA LEU A 48 8.32 -1.81 -12.85
C LEU A 48 6.88 -1.42 -12.49
N GLY A 49 6.27 -2.13 -11.53
CA GLY A 49 4.93 -1.81 -11.03
C GLY A 49 4.85 -0.57 -10.14
N ASP A 50 5.97 -0.10 -9.62
CA ASP A 50 6.05 1.17 -8.90
C ASP A 50 6.30 2.36 -9.85
N ALA A 51 6.85 2.13 -11.04
CA ALA A 51 7.05 3.15 -12.07
C ALA A 51 5.72 3.69 -12.66
N GLY A 52 4.62 2.92 -12.58
CA GLY A 52 3.34 3.36 -13.12
C GLY A 52 2.15 2.46 -12.79
N PRO A 53 0.93 2.89 -13.15
CA PRO A 53 -0.28 2.09 -12.92
C PRO A 53 -0.30 0.85 -13.83
N LEU A 54 -0.26 -0.33 -13.21
CA LEU A 54 -0.40 -1.63 -13.89
C LEU A 54 -1.77 -2.28 -13.60
N PRO A 55 -2.26 -3.15 -14.50
CA PRO A 55 -3.57 -3.78 -14.36
C PRO A 55 -3.63 -4.73 -13.15
N LEU A 56 -4.84 -5.04 -12.68
CA LEU A 56 -5.03 -5.92 -11.53
C LEU A 56 -4.39 -7.31 -11.73
N GLY A 57 -4.53 -7.90 -12.92
CA GLY A 57 -4.00 -9.23 -13.22
C GLY A 57 -2.48 -9.32 -13.09
N PHE A 58 -1.76 -8.22 -13.28
CA PHE A 58 -0.31 -8.14 -13.04
C PHE A 58 0.01 -8.42 -11.57
N TRP A 59 -0.63 -7.66 -10.67
CA TRP A 59 -0.40 -7.79 -9.23
C TRP A 59 -0.91 -9.12 -8.66
N GLU A 60 -1.98 -9.67 -9.22
CA GLU A 60 -2.48 -11.00 -8.85
C GLU A 60 -1.47 -12.10 -9.20
N ALA A 61 -0.85 -12.02 -10.39
CA ALA A 61 0.18 -12.96 -10.82
C ALA A 61 1.45 -12.86 -9.95
N LEU A 62 1.93 -11.64 -9.69
CA LEU A 62 3.09 -11.42 -8.80
C LEU A 62 2.83 -11.93 -7.39
N ALA A 63 1.64 -11.67 -6.83
CA ALA A 63 1.29 -12.15 -5.49
C ALA A 63 1.36 -13.67 -5.40
N ALA A 64 0.79 -14.36 -6.39
CA ALA A 64 0.83 -15.82 -6.47
C ALA A 64 2.25 -16.38 -6.68
N ALA A 65 3.08 -15.71 -7.47
CA ALA A 65 4.47 -16.11 -7.68
C ALA A 65 5.31 -15.93 -6.40
N ALA A 66 5.16 -14.77 -5.73
CA ALA A 66 5.84 -14.48 -4.47
C ALA A 66 5.47 -15.48 -3.36
N GLU A 67 4.19 -15.90 -3.28
CA GLU A 67 3.76 -16.93 -2.34
C GLU A 67 4.42 -18.30 -2.62
N GLN A 68 4.51 -18.71 -3.89
CA GLN A 68 5.15 -19.97 -4.26
C GLN A 68 6.66 -19.97 -4.04
N LEU A 69 7.31 -18.81 -4.17
CA LEU A 69 8.73 -18.60 -3.86
C LEU A 69 9.02 -18.40 -2.36
N GLY A 70 7.99 -18.34 -1.50
CA GLY A 70 8.17 -18.08 -0.07
C GLY A 70 8.58 -16.64 0.26
N GLN A 71 8.39 -15.69 -0.66
CA GLN A 71 8.73 -14.28 -0.51
C GLN A 71 7.57 -13.51 0.15
N GLU A 72 7.41 -13.68 1.46
CA GLU A 72 6.25 -13.15 2.22
C GLU A 72 6.10 -11.62 2.12
N ALA A 73 7.21 -10.88 2.09
CA ALA A 73 7.18 -9.42 2.01
C ALA A 73 6.64 -8.94 0.66
N SER A 74 7.14 -9.52 -0.44
CA SER A 74 6.69 -9.28 -1.81
C SER A 74 5.23 -9.70 -2.00
N ALA A 75 4.83 -10.86 -1.47
CA ALA A 75 3.43 -11.29 -1.50
C ALA A 75 2.51 -10.29 -0.79
N ALA A 76 2.86 -9.84 0.41
CA ALA A 76 2.09 -8.85 1.15
C ALA A 76 1.98 -7.52 0.39
N TRP A 77 3.05 -7.10 -0.27
CA TRP A 77 3.08 -5.90 -1.10
C TRP A 77 2.18 -6.03 -2.34
N CYS A 78 2.28 -7.13 -3.07
CA CYS A 78 1.47 -7.37 -4.26
C CYS A 78 -0.03 -7.46 -3.93
N HIS A 79 -0.39 -8.07 -2.80
CA HIS A 79 -1.76 -8.06 -2.28
C HIS A 79 -2.23 -6.65 -1.89
N TRP A 80 -1.33 -5.82 -1.38
CA TRP A 80 -1.63 -4.42 -1.10
C TRP A 80 -1.92 -3.65 -2.40
N ARG A 81 -1.07 -3.80 -3.42
CA ARG A 81 -1.25 -3.16 -4.73
C ARG A 81 -2.53 -3.62 -5.43
N CYS A 82 -2.89 -4.90 -5.30
CA CYS A 82 -4.21 -5.40 -5.74
C CYS A 82 -5.37 -4.62 -5.11
N PHE A 83 -5.29 -4.31 -3.80
CA PHE A 83 -6.33 -3.50 -3.15
C PHE A 83 -6.36 -2.08 -3.72
N GLU A 84 -5.20 -1.46 -3.89
CA GLU A 84 -5.10 -0.09 -4.42
C GLU A 84 -5.69 0.03 -5.83
N VAL A 85 -5.42 -0.92 -6.72
CA VAL A 85 -6.04 -0.93 -8.06
C VAL A 85 -7.57 -1.03 -7.98
N ARG A 86 -8.10 -1.83 -7.05
CA ARG A 86 -9.55 -2.06 -6.91
C ARG A 86 -10.29 -0.96 -6.17
N HIS A 87 -9.62 -0.19 -5.31
CA HIS A 87 -10.30 0.71 -4.37
C HIS A 87 -9.75 2.14 -4.39
N GLY A 88 -8.68 2.39 -5.13
CA GLY A 88 -7.89 3.61 -5.03
C GLY A 88 -6.92 3.57 -3.86
N THR A 89 -6.15 4.65 -3.72
CA THR A 89 -5.08 4.78 -2.73
C THR A 89 -5.24 6.06 -1.94
N ILE A 90 -4.89 6.00 -0.66
CA ILE A 90 -4.75 7.18 0.19
C ILE A 90 -3.34 7.17 0.75
N ARG A 91 -2.54 8.18 0.42
CA ARG A 91 -1.22 8.39 1.00
C ARG A 91 -1.29 9.50 2.03
N ALA A 92 -0.66 9.28 3.18
CA ALA A 92 -0.63 10.25 4.26
C ALA A 92 0.74 10.26 4.92
N ASP A 93 1.12 11.36 5.54
CA ASP A 93 2.33 11.49 6.33
C ASP A 93 1.95 11.37 7.81
N LEU A 94 2.27 10.23 8.42
CA LEU A 94 1.86 9.89 9.78
C LEU A 94 2.97 10.24 10.76
N THR A 95 2.63 11.05 11.77
CA THR A 95 3.43 11.28 12.96
C THR A 95 2.80 10.56 14.14
N LEU A 96 3.53 9.62 14.74
CA LEU A 96 3.13 8.95 15.98
C LEU A 96 3.45 9.83 17.18
N ARG A 97 2.63 9.71 18.22
CA ARG A 97 2.95 10.30 19.52
C ARG A 97 4.09 9.52 20.18
N PRO A 98 4.93 10.18 21.00
CA PRO A 98 5.92 9.49 21.80
C PRO A 98 5.27 8.46 22.75
N ALA A 99 6.01 7.40 23.09
CA ALA A 99 5.54 6.36 24.01
C ALA A 99 5.19 6.91 25.42
N ALA A 100 5.74 8.06 25.81
CA ALA A 100 5.39 8.72 27.07
C ALA A 100 4.02 9.41 27.05
N GLU A 101 3.51 9.75 25.86
CA GLU A 101 2.28 10.53 25.67
C GLU A 101 1.12 9.71 25.11
N ALA A 102 1.41 8.50 24.63
CA ALA A 102 0.42 7.57 24.09
C ALA A 102 0.68 6.16 24.61
N ARG A 103 -0.33 5.30 24.49
CA ARG A 103 -0.26 3.92 24.99
C ARG A 103 0.73 3.05 24.20
N ARG A 104 1.01 3.40 22.93
CA ARG A 104 1.84 2.58 22.05
C ARG A 104 3.31 2.66 22.46
N GLY A 105 3.81 1.57 23.03
CA GLY A 105 5.24 1.34 23.27
C GLY A 105 5.90 0.45 22.20
N THR A 106 5.14 -0.15 21.30
CA THR A 106 5.65 -1.05 20.25
C THR A 106 5.64 -0.37 18.88
N PRO A 107 6.62 -0.62 18.01
CA PRO A 107 6.64 -0.08 16.66
C PRO A 107 5.46 -0.56 15.81
N ILE A 108 5.06 0.25 14.83
CA ILE A 108 4.16 -0.17 13.77
C ILE A 108 4.95 -0.99 12.74
N PRO A 109 4.54 -2.22 12.39
CA PRO A 109 5.13 -2.96 11.28
C PRO A 109 4.72 -2.38 9.93
N GLY A 110 5.66 -2.32 8.98
CA GLY A 110 5.44 -1.71 7.67
C GLY A 110 4.54 -2.50 6.72
N ARG A 111 4.34 -3.80 6.97
CA ARG A 111 3.71 -4.76 6.02
C ARG A 111 2.18 -4.77 5.99
N GLY A 112 1.48 -3.65 6.22
CA GLY A 112 0.03 -3.59 5.99
C GLY A 112 -0.85 -4.36 6.98
N VAL A 113 -0.27 -4.98 8.01
CA VAL A 113 -0.96 -5.96 8.88
C VAL A 113 -1.91 -5.31 9.90
N LEU A 114 -1.63 -4.06 10.29
CA LEU A 114 -2.45 -3.37 11.27
C LEU A 114 -3.72 -2.79 10.65
N ARG A 115 -4.81 -2.80 11.41
CA ARG A 115 -6.12 -2.22 11.07
C ARG A 115 -6.55 -1.17 12.09
N PRO A 116 -5.82 -0.05 12.22
CA PRO A 116 -6.16 0.96 13.21
C PRO A 116 -7.46 1.71 12.88
N MET A 117 -7.98 2.39 13.91
CA MET A 117 -9.12 3.28 13.81
C MET A 117 -8.65 4.71 13.52
N TRP A 118 -9.45 5.46 12.76
CA TRP A 118 -9.16 6.81 12.33
C TRP A 118 -10.35 7.73 12.58
N ASP A 119 -10.10 8.89 13.15
CA ASP A 119 -11.03 10.02 13.02
C ASP A 119 -10.67 10.80 11.75
N ILE A 120 -11.54 10.69 10.75
CA ILE A 120 -11.42 11.41 9.47
C ILE A 120 -12.36 12.63 9.39
N GLY A 121 -13.01 12.97 10.51
CA GLY A 121 -13.97 14.06 10.64
C GLY A 121 -15.42 13.67 10.35
N ASN A 122 -15.70 12.37 10.16
CA ASN A 122 -17.06 11.85 10.11
C ASN A 122 -17.69 11.92 11.51
N ARG A 123 -19.00 12.14 11.58
CA ARG A 123 -19.75 12.27 12.85
C ARG A 123 -20.83 11.20 12.94
N ARG A 124 -21.01 10.66 14.14
CA ARG A 124 -22.15 9.79 14.48
C ARG A 124 -23.40 10.65 14.67
N GLU A 125 -24.58 10.05 14.58
CA GLU A 125 -25.86 10.74 14.82
C GLU A 125 -25.92 11.43 16.19
N GLY A 126 -25.22 10.89 17.20
CA GLY A 126 -25.07 11.49 18.54
C GLY A 126 -23.94 12.52 18.69
N GLY A 127 -23.34 13.02 17.61
CA GLY A 127 -22.33 14.09 17.60
C GLY A 127 -20.87 13.69 17.90
N GLY A 128 -20.64 12.49 18.44
CA GLY A 128 -19.30 11.94 18.63
C GLY A 128 -18.58 11.61 17.31
N PRO A 129 -17.24 11.46 17.31
CA PRO A 129 -16.49 11.07 16.12
C PRO A 129 -16.90 9.66 15.66
N ALA A 130 -17.16 9.53 14.35
CA ALA A 130 -17.38 8.24 13.72
C ALA A 130 -16.04 7.68 13.27
N LEU A 131 -15.42 6.88 14.14
CA LEU A 131 -14.16 6.22 13.80
C LEU A 131 -14.35 5.28 12.60
N ASP A 132 -13.33 5.28 11.74
CA ASP A 132 -13.24 4.56 10.48
C ASP A 132 -12.03 3.63 10.50
N ILE A 133 -12.13 2.42 9.94
CA ILE A 133 -11.02 1.45 9.96
C ILE A 133 -10.33 1.44 8.60
N ALA A 134 -9.00 1.49 8.61
CA ALA A 134 -8.18 1.29 7.42
C ALA A 134 -6.97 0.42 7.77
N ARG A 135 -6.59 -0.49 6.87
CA ARG A 135 -5.27 -1.11 6.94
C ARG A 135 -4.20 -0.04 6.73
N LEU A 136 -3.03 -0.23 7.32
CA LEU A 136 -1.92 0.72 7.24
C LEU A 136 -0.64 0.02 6.80
N TRP A 137 -0.05 0.53 5.72
CA TRP A 137 1.28 0.16 5.21
C TRP A 137 2.24 1.33 5.43
N VAL A 138 3.42 1.07 5.99
CA VAL A 138 4.45 2.11 6.16
C VAL A 138 5.39 2.05 4.96
N GLU A 139 5.58 3.16 4.27
CA GLU A 139 6.49 3.22 3.12
C GLU A 139 7.94 3.37 3.59
N PHE A 140 8.89 2.79 2.82
CA PHE A 140 10.34 2.97 2.94
C PHE A 140 11.02 2.51 4.24
N THR A 141 10.27 2.06 5.25
CA THR A 141 10.83 1.53 6.49
C THR A 141 10.09 0.27 6.94
N PRO A 142 10.80 -0.76 7.45
CA PRO A 142 10.16 -1.97 7.96
C PRO A 142 9.36 -1.73 9.25
N LEU A 143 9.72 -0.71 10.04
CA LEU A 143 9.12 -0.36 11.32
C LEU A 143 8.99 1.15 11.47
N LEU A 144 7.90 1.62 12.08
CA LEU A 144 7.72 3.01 12.52
C LEU A 144 7.64 3.06 14.04
N GLU A 145 8.68 3.61 14.65
CA GLU A 145 8.84 3.76 16.11
C GLU A 145 7.83 4.76 16.71
N PRO A 146 7.44 4.60 17.99
CA PRO A 146 6.71 5.64 18.72
C PRO A 146 7.44 6.99 18.66
N GLY A 147 6.71 8.08 18.40
CA GLY A 147 7.30 9.41 18.16
C GLY A 147 7.88 9.60 16.75
N GLY A 148 7.98 8.54 15.96
CA GLY A 148 8.46 8.59 14.59
C GLY A 148 7.48 9.22 13.62
N ARG A 149 7.99 9.55 12.43
CA ARG A 149 7.21 10.05 11.29
C ARG A 149 7.58 9.28 10.04
N ALA A 150 6.57 8.86 9.27
CA ALA A 150 6.79 8.23 7.97
C ALA A 150 5.58 8.41 7.04
N PRO A 151 5.80 8.43 5.72
CA PRO A 151 4.73 8.26 4.75
C PRO A 151 4.09 6.86 4.90
N VAL A 152 2.76 6.83 4.82
CA VAL A 152 1.95 5.62 4.94
C VAL A 152 0.91 5.56 3.83
N ARG A 153 0.57 4.34 3.42
CA ARG A 153 -0.60 4.05 2.58
C ARG A 153 -1.72 3.52 3.46
N LEU A 154 -2.93 4.00 3.20
CA LEU A 154 -4.14 3.57 3.89
C LEU A 154 -5.05 2.82 2.94
N ALA A 155 -5.54 1.67 3.38
CA ALA A 155 -6.50 0.85 2.67
C ALA A 155 -7.80 0.75 3.49
N PRO A 156 -8.81 1.63 3.23
CA PRO A 156 -10.05 1.67 3.97
C PRO A 156 -10.82 0.34 3.93
N LEU A 157 -11.39 -0.06 5.07
CA LEU A 157 -12.27 -1.22 5.11
C LEU A 157 -13.63 -0.92 4.46
N ASP A 158 -14.10 0.32 4.59
CA ASP A 158 -15.27 0.86 3.88
C ASP A 158 -14.86 2.11 3.09
N PRO A 159 -14.43 1.96 1.82
CA PRO A 159 -13.98 3.08 0.99
C PRO A 159 -15.01 4.19 0.80
N ALA A 160 -16.32 3.89 0.91
CA ALA A 160 -17.36 4.89 0.70
C ALA A 160 -17.31 6.02 1.75
N ARG A 161 -16.96 5.69 3.00
CA ARG A 161 -16.82 6.65 4.10
C ARG A 161 -15.63 7.59 3.96
N TRP A 162 -14.67 7.26 3.09
CA TRP A 162 -13.43 8.00 2.89
C TRP A 162 -13.46 8.91 1.65
N ARG A 163 -14.52 8.86 0.84
CA ARG A 163 -14.66 9.63 -0.43
C ARG A 163 -14.52 11.15 -0.29
N ARG A 164 -14.81 11.69 0.89
CA ARG A 164 -14.74 13.14 1.17
C ARG A 164 -13.35 13.58 1.63
N LEU A 165 -12.42 12.66 1.80
CA LEU A 165 -11.05 13.00 2.18
C LEU A 165 -10.36 13.75 1.05
N ARG A 166 -9.49 14.70 1.40
CA ARG A 166 -8.77 15.56 0.47
C ARG A 166 -7.32 15.72 0.94
N PRO A 167 -6.37 15.90 0.02
CA PRO A 167 -5.02 16.33 0.37
C PRO A 167 -5.01 17.54 1.31
N GLY A 168 -4.03 17.59 2.22
CA GLY A 168 -3.87 18.61 3.26
C GLY A 168 -4.73 18.39 4.51
N ARG A 169 -5.69 17.48 4.50
CA ARG A 169 -6.53 17.21 5.68
C ARG A 169 -5.76 16.45 6.75
N VAL A 170 -5.90 16.88 8.00
CA VAL A 170 -5.38 16.13 9.16
C VAL A 170 -6.42 15.11 9.60
N ILE A 171 -5.98 13.86 9.75
CA ILE A 171 -6.75 12.75 10.32
C ILE A 171 -6.03 12.23 11.57
N THR A 172 -6.78 11.68 12.51
CA THR A 172 -6.22 11.23 13.78
C THR A 172 -6.27 9.71 13.87
N LEU A 173 -5.12 9.10 14.15
CA LEU A 173 -4.99 7.69 14.43
C LEU A 173 -5.42 7.43 15.88
N TYR A 174 -6.29 6.44 16.09
CA TYR A 174 -6.75 6.00 17.39
C TYR A 174 -6.38 4.53 17.64
N GLU A 175 -5.92 4.28 18.86
CA GLU A 175 -5.82 2.95 19.46
C GLU A 175 -6.76 2.90 20.65
N ASP A 176 -7.80 2.09 20.55
CA ASP A 176 -8.94 2.06 21.46
C ASP A 176 -9.62 3.44 21.59
N ARG A 177 -9.34 4.15 22.68
CA ARG A 177 -9.90 5.49 22.97
C ARG A 177 -8.83 6.58 22.98
N THR A 178 -7.56 6.23 22.77
CA THR A 178 -6.44 7.16 22.87
C THR A 178 -5.94 7.52 21.48
N ALA A 179 -5.76 8.82 21.23
CA ALA A 179 -5.11 9.28 20.00
C ALA A 179 -3.65 8.82 20.02
N ALA A 180 -3.27 8.00 19.05
CA ALA A 180 -1.92 7.44 18.92
C ALA A 180 -1.02 8.27 17.99
N GLY A 181 -1.62 9.09 17.12
CA GLY A 181 -0.88 9.90 16.15
C GLY A 181 -1.80 10.73 15.28
N THR A 182 -1.20 11.55 14.43
CA THR A 182 -1.90 12.37 13.43
C THR A 182 -1.24 12.17 12.09
N ALA A 183 -2.05 12.07 11.04
CA ALA A 183 -1.55 12.00 9.68
C ALA A 183 -2.08 13.16 8.85
N VAL A 184 -1.22 13.73 8.01
CA VAL A 184 -1.61 14.71 6.98
C VAL A 184 -1.80 13.95 5.68
N VAL A 185 -3.00 14.03 5.09
CA VAL A 185 -3.29 13.38 3.80
C VAL A 185 -2.46 14.06 2.72
N LEU A 186 -1.63 13.30 2.03
CA LEU A 186 -0.78 13.77 0.93
C LEU A 186 -1.50 13.63 -0.41
N GLU A 187 -2.09 12.47 -0.64
CA GLU A 187 -2.68 12.10 -1.93
C GLU A 187 -3.93 11.25 -1.71
N VAL A 188 -4.94 11.45 -2.56
CA VAL A 188 -6.13 10.59 -2.63
C VAL A 188 -6.38 10.27 -4.10
N THR A 189 -6.08 9.05 -4.48
CA THR A 189 -6.26 8.55 -5.85
C THR A 189 -7.55 7.77 -5.90
N PRO A 190 -8.60 8.28 -6.59
CA PRO A 190 -9.87 7.58 -6.69
C PRO A 190 -9.73 6.32 -7.56
N LEU A 191 -10.70 5.42 -7.40
CA LEU A 191 -10.89 4.25 -8.24
C LEU A 191 -10.86 4.62 -9.74
N PRO A 192 -10.14 3.87 -10.60
CA PRO A 192 -10.17 4.09 -12.03
C PRO A 192 -11.62 4.07 -12.56
N GLY A 193 -12.06 5.18 -13.17
CA GLY A 193 -13.42 5.34 -13.71
C GLY A 193 -14.39 6.16 -12.83
N ALA A 194 -14.04 6.45 -11.58
CA ALA A 194 -14.77 7.43 -10.78
C ALA A 194 -14.32 8.84 -11.19
N ARG A 195 -14.93 9.42 -12.24
CA ARG A 195 -14.75 10.85 -12.53
C ARG A 195 -15.16 11.64 -11.29
N ALA A 196 -14.29 12.57 -10.87
CA ALA A 196 -14.62 13.59 -9.90
C ALA A 196 -15.80 14.40 -10.46
N GLY A 197 -16.99 14.19 -9.90
CA GLY A 197 -18.15 15.05 -10.11
C GLY A 197 -18.06 16.31 -9.27
#